data_AF-A0A2W4MDL7-F1
#
_entry.id   AF-A0A2W4MDL7-F1
#
_cell.length_a   1.000
_cell.length_b   1.000
_cell.length_c   1.000
_cell.angle_alpha   90.00
_cell.angle_beta   90.00
_cell.angle_gamma   90.00
#
_symmetry.space_group_name_H-M   'P 1'
#
loop_
_entity.id
_entity.type
_entity.pdbx_description
1 polymer ?
#
loop_
_entity_poly.entity_id
_entity_poly.type
_entity_poly.pdbx_seq_one_letter_code
_entity_poly.pdbx_strand_id
1 'polypeptide(L)'
;RPHGPLPAGAGGACRGGGGGGGAARRAPAIGPAANSAEGLRFPEARFDMVRAGIAIYGLSPSAATPLPPDFRPGLSFHSEVAQVKELPPRAPVSYGRAYLTSAPTRIATIPVGYADGMRRSPPWREVLVRGRRAPVVGRITMDYAMLDVTGIPDVRRGDPVVLIGRQGEEQITAEEVAGWLGTISYEVVSTILPRVPREVGE
;
A
#
# COMPACT_ATOMS: atom_id res chain seq x y z
N ARG A 1 22.14 22.41 24.25
CA ARG A 1 21.23 23.00 25.26
C ARG A 1 19.93 22.20 25.21
N PRO A 2 19.55 21.49 26.27
CA PRO A 2 18.36 20.64 26.27
C PRO A 2 17.09 21.50 26.39
N HIS A 3 16.08 21.17 25.60
CA HIS A 3 14.74 21.74 25.68
C HIS A 3 14.05 21.19 26.93
N GLY A 4 13.59 22.09 27.80
CA GLY A 4 12.81 21.76 28.99
C GLY A 4 11.38 21.29 28.66
N PRO A 5 10.66 20.75 29.67
CA PRO A 5 9.35 20.14 29.49
C PRO A 5 8.25 21.17 29.23
N LEU A 6 7.28 20.78 28.39
CA LEU A 6 6.05 21.54 28.11
C LEU A 6 5.13 21.53 29.34
N PRO A 7 4.44 22.65 29.66
CA PRO A 7 3.55 22.73 30.81
C PRO A 7 2.23 21.98 30.58
N ALA A 8 1.74 21.35 31.64
CA ALA A 8 0.39 20.79 31.74
C ALA A 8 -0.65 21.92 31.67
N GLY A 9 -1.43 21.94 30.59
CA GLY A 9 -2.50 22.91 30.35
C GLY A 9 -3.87 22.38 30.78
N ALA A 10 -4.26 22.79 32.00
CA ALA A 10 -5.61 23.12 32.47
C ALA A 10 -6.83 22.38 31.90
N GLY A 11 -7.46 21.58 32.77
CA GLY A 11 -8.87 21.23 32.66
C GLY A 11 -9.75 22.49 32.70
N GLY A 12 -10.39 22.79 31.58
CA GLY A 12 -11.41 23.84 31.48
C GLY A 12 -12.74 23.33 32.01
N ALA A 13 -12.99 23.51 33.29
CA ALA A 13 -14.34 23.43 33.85
C ALA A 13 -15.15 24.63 33.34
N CYS A 14 -16.04 24.41 32.36
CA CYS A 14 -17.00 25.42 31.94
C CYS A 14 -18.03 25.65 33.05
N ARG A 15 -17.79 26.65 33.91
CA ARG A 15 -18.84 27.31 34.68
C ARG A 15 -19.38 28.48 33.86
N GLY A 16 -20.63 28.39 33.44
CA GLY A 16 -21.43 29.48 32.90
C GLY A 16 -22.71 29.62 33.72
N GLY A 17 -22.91 30.79 34.32
CA GLY A 17 -24.07 31.15 35.14
C GLY A 17 -25.39 31.21 34.37
N GLY A 18 -26.48 31.25 35.15
CA GLY A 18 -27.83 31.04 34.68
C GLY A 18 -28.55 32.23 34.05
N GLY A 19 -29.77 31.91 33.57
CA GLY A 19 -30.85 32.86 33.31
C GLY A 19 -31.18 33.10 31.83
N GLY A 20 -32.26 32.49 31.34
CA GLY A 20 -33.04 33.02 30.21
C GLY A 20 -33.24 32.09 29.01
N GLY A 21 -34.49 31.67 28.78
CA GLY A 21 -34.99 31.22 27.47
C GLY A 21 -34.56 29.82 27.02
N GLY A 22 -35.32 28.80 27.44
CA GLY A 22 -35.09 27.41 27.06
C GLY A 22 -35.34 27.12 25.57
N ALA A 23 -34.33 27.33 24.75
CA ALA A 23 -34.13 26.51 23.56
C ALA A 23 -33.07 25.47 23.93
N ALA A 24 -33.50 24.28 24.35
CA ALA A 24 -32.61 23.14 24.52
C ALA A 24 -31.85 22.97 23.21
N ARG A 25 -30.54 23.29 23.20
CA ARG A 25 -29.68 22.92 22.08
C ARG A 25 -29.75 21.41 22.00
N ARG A 26 -30.52 20.89 21.03
CA ARG A 26 -30.52 19.46 20.75
C ARG A 26 -29.08 19.11 20.44
N ALA A 27 -28.45 18.32 21.31
CA ALA A 27 -27.23 17.64 20.93
C ALA A 27 -27.51 16.93 19.58
N PRO A 28 -26.59 16.96 18.62
CA PRO A 28 -26.79 16.26 17.37
C PRO A 28 -27.18 14.80 17.68
N ALA A 29 -28.12 14.25 16.93
CA ALA A 29 -28.61 12.89 17.13
C ALA A 29 -27.52 11.81 17.01
N ILE A 30 -26.35 12.20 16.48
CA ILE A 30 -25.15 11.37 16.34
C ILE A 30 -23.95 12.20 16.82
N GLY A 31 -23.18 11.69 17.78
CA GLY A 31 -21.95 12.32 18.27
C GLY A 31 -20.78 12.26 17.27
N PRO A 32 -19.62 12.87 17.59
CA PRO A 32 -18.43 12.80 16.75
C PRO A 32 -18.00 11.34 16.54
N ALA A 33 -17.94 10.88 15.29
CA ALA A 33 -17.60 9.50 15.00
C ALA A 33 -16.08 9.30 14.83
N ALA A 34 -15.53 8.30 15.51
CA ALA A 34 -14.13 7.90 15.38
C ALA A 34 -13.82 7.40 13.96
N ASN A 35 -12.62 7.66 13.44
CA ASN A 35 -12.12 7.00 12.23
C ASN A 35 -11.61 5.57 12.51
N SER A 36 -11.04 4.88 11.51
CA SER A 36 -10.46 3.54 11.70
C SER A 36 -9.45 3.48 12.86
N ALA A 37 -8.50 4.41 12.93
CA ALA A 37 -7.45 4.38 13.94
C ALA A 37 -8.00 4.63 15.35
N GLU A 38 -8.87 5.63 15.49
CA GLU A 38 -9.51 5.99 16.76
C GLU A 38 -10.44 4.88 17.24
N GLY A 39 -11.26 4.31 16.35
CA GLY A 39 -12.18 3.23 16.68
C GLY A 39 -11.46 1.96 17.13
N LEU A 40 -10.25 1.70 16.61
CA LEU A 40 -9.40 0.58 17.04
C LEU A 40 -8.70 0.85 18.37
N ARG A 41 -8.17 2.06 18.59
CA ARG A 41 -7.32 2.37 19.76
C ARG A 41 -8.09 2.79 21.01
N PHE A 42 -9.21 3.49 20.84
CA PHE A 42 -9.90 4.18 21.94
C PHE A 42 -11.38 3.78 21.95
N PRO A 43 -11.75 2.70 22.67
CA PRO A 43 -13.15 2.28 22.79
C PRO A 43 -14.11 3.40 23.24
N GLU A 44 -13.64 4.31 24.08
CA GLU A 44 -14.36 5.49 24.56
C GLU A 44 -14.63 6.53 23.47
N ALA A 45 -13.86 6.54 22.38
CA ALA A 45 -14.04 7.47 21.25
C ALA A 45 -15.05 6.96 20.21
N ARG A 46 -15.58 5.75 20.37
CA ARG A 46 -16.53 5.16 19.41
C ARG A 46 -17.90 5.82 19.45
N PHE A 47 -18.32 6.34 20.61
CA PHE A 47 -19.65 6.91 20.85
C PHE A 47 -20.75 6.05 20.18
N ASP A 48 -21.66 6.67 19.43
CA ASP A 48 -22.76 5.99 18.73
C ASP A 48 -22.35 5.42 17.36
N MET A 49 -21.20 5.83 16.79
CA MET A 49 -20.81 5.48 15.41
C MET A 49 -19.29 5.56 15.17
N VAL A 50 -18.77 4.61 14.39
CA VAL A 50 -17.38 4.62 13.86
C VAL A 50 -17.41 4.74 12.34
N ARG A 51 -16.63 5.67 11.78
CA ARG A 51 -16.36 5.80 10.34
C ARG A 51 -15.17 4.94 9.96
N ALA A 52 -15.38 3.63 9.89
CA ALA A 52 -14.36 2.69 9.45
C ALA A 52 -14.07 2.90 7.95
N GLY A 53 -12.84 3.33 7.66
CA GLY A 53 -12.30 3.48 6.30
C GLY A 53 -11.34 2.35 5.99
N ILE A 54 -10.03 2.63 5.99
CA ILE A 54 -8.98 1.68 5.59
C ILE A 54 -9.04 0.29 6.25
N ALA A 55 -9.55 0.21 7.49
CA ALA A 55 -9.66 -1.04 8.23
C ALA A 55 -10.63 -2.01 7.54
N ILE A 56 -11.67 -1.53 6.85
CA ILE A 56 -12.61 -2.38 6.12
C ILE A 56 -11.93 -3.10 4.95
N TYR A 57 -10.82 -2.55 4.44
CA TYR A 57 -10.01 -3.15 3.38
C TYR A 57 -8.93 -4.09 3.93
N GLY A 58 -8.91 -4.34 5.25
CA GLY A 58 -7.89 -5.17 5.89
C GLY A 58 -6.49 -4.56 5.88
N LEU A 59 -6.41 -3.23 5.85
CA LEU A 59 -5.17 -2.47 5.84
C LEU A 59 -5.01 -1.64 7.12
N SER A 60 -3.79 -1.61 7.65
CA SER A 60 -3.53 -0.93 8.93
C SER A 60 -3.52 0.59 8.74
N PRO A 61 -4.26 1.38 9.57
CA PRO A 61 -4.24 2.84 9.49
C PRO A 61 -2.85 3.47 9.62
N SER A 62 -1.99 2.87 10.42
CA SER A 62 -0.58 3.25 10.55
C SER A 62 0.22 2.14 11.22
N ALA A 63 1.55 2.20 11.15
CA ALA A 63 2.42 1.28 11.89
C ALA A 63 2.18 1.32 13.41
N ALA A 64 1.77 2.47 13.95
CA ALA A 64 1.39 2.60 15.34
C ALA A 64 0.04 1.91 15.62
N THR A 65 -0.84 1.78 14.63
CA THR A 65 -2.19 1.22 14.82
C THR A 65 -2.38 0.02 13.90
N PRO A 66 -1.72 -1.12 14.20
CA PRO A 66 -1.91 -2.33 13.42
C PRO A 66 -3.34 -2.85 13.57
N LEU A 67 -3.84 -3.53 12.53
CA LEU A 67 -5.11 -4.24 12.64
C LEU A 67 -5.02 -5.46 13.56
N PRO A 68 -6.14 -5.84 14.19
CA PRO A 68 -6.27 -7.13 14.86
C PRO A 68 -5.98 -8.31 13.92
N PRO A 69 -5.55 -9.47 14.44
CA PRO A 69 -5.13 -10.62 13.63
C PRO A 69 -6.23 -11.23 12.75
N ASP A 70 -7.50 -11.01 13.09
CA ASP A 70 -8.64 -11.56 12.34
C ASP A 70 -8.92 -10.81 11.02
N PHE A 71 -8.31 -9.63 10.84
CA PHE A 71 -8.45 -8.87 9.61
C PHE A 71 -7.65 -9.52 8.47
N ARG A 72 -8.22 -9.47 7.27
CA ARG A 72 -7.61 -10.01 6.05
C ARG A 72 -7.56 -8.93 4.98
N PRO A 73 -6.44 -8.77 4.26
CA PRO A 73 -6.37 -7.84 3.13
C PRO A 73 -7.48 -8.11 2.12
N GLY A 74 -8.25 -7.07 1.78
CA GLY A 74 -9.41 -7.17 0.88
C GLY A 74 -9.07 -7.08 -0.60
N LEU A 75 -7.80 -6.91 -0.97
CA LEU A 75 -7.36 -6.84 -2.35
C LEU A 75 -6.02 -7.53 -2.57
N SER A 76 -5.80 -7.93 -3.81
CA SER A 76 -4.50 -8.32 -4.35
C SER A 76 -4.34 -7.74 -5.75
N PHE A 77 -3.11 -7.48 -6.17
CA PHE A 77 -2.78 -6.89 -7.46
C PHE A 77 -1.82 -7.81 -8.21
N HIS A 78 -2.22 -8.22 -9.40
CA HIS A 78 -1.55 -9.25 -10.19
C HIS A 78 -1.25 -8.78 -11.60
N SER A 79 -0.32 -9.48 -12.23
CA SER A 79 0.01 -9.40 -13.64
C SER A 79 0.47 -10.80 -14.09
N GLU A 80 1.03 -10.90 -15.29
CA GLU A 80 1.64 -12.12 -15.81
C GLU A 80 2.91 -11.81 -16.58
N VAL A 81 3.78 -12.79 -16.74
CA VAL A 81 4.96 -12.65 -17.59
C VAL A 81 4.52 -12.61 -19.05
N ALA A 82 4.73 -11.48 -19.73
CA ALA A 82 4.47 -11.35 -21.17
C ALA A 82 5.60 -11.96 -22.01
N GLN A 83 6.85 -11.84 -21.55
CA GLN A 83 8.03 -12.32 -22.25
C GLN A 83 9.19 -12.57 -21.29
N VAL A 84 10.07 -13.51 -21.63
CA VAL A 84 11.38 -13.69 -20.99
C VAL A 84 12.48 -13.61 -22.05
N LYS A 85 13.57 -12.91 -21.76
CA LYS A 85 14.77 -12.82 -22.60
C LYS A 85 16.02 -13.08 -21.80
N GLU A 86 16.98 -13.76 -22.41
CA GLU A 86 18.35 -13.81 -21.91
C GLU A 86 19.14 -12.64 -22.47
N LEU A 87 19.82 -11.92 -21.59
CA LEU A 87 20.65 -10.78 -21.94
C LEU A 87 22.10 -11.05 -21.56
N PRO A 88 23.07 -10.72 -22.43
CA PRO A 88 24.49 -10.80 -22.08
C PRO A 88 24.85 -9.76 -21.01
N PRO A 89 26.04 -9.86 -20.40
CA PRO A 89 26.58 -8.79 -19.56
C PRO A 89 26.61 -7.43 -20.28
N ARG A 90 26.44 -6.35 -19.51
CA ARG A 90 26.40 -4.94 -19.96
C ARG A 90 25.27 -4.60 -20.92
N ALA A 91 24.25 -5.45 -21.03
CA ALA A 91 23.05 -5.16 -21.78
C ALA A 91 22.19 -4.11 -21.04
N PRO A 92 21.74 -3.04 -21.72
CA PRO A 92 20.86 -2.06 -21.10
C PRO A 92 19.43 -2.58 -20.95
N VAL A 93 18.83 -2.32 -19.79
CA VAL A 93 17.41 -2.62 -19.53
C VAL A 93 16.63 -1.33 -19.37
N SER A 94 15.54 -1.20 -20.11
CA SER A 94 14.65 -0.03 -20.12
C SER A 94 15.30 1.29 -20.58
N TYR A 95 14.56 2.39 -20.38
CA TYR A 95 14.92 3.74 -20.82
C TYR A 95 16.14 4.32 -20.13
N GLY A 96 16.97 4.99 -20.94
CA GLY A 96 18.11 5.78 -20.50
C GLY A 96 19.22 4.98 -19.84
N ARG A 97 19.25 3.64 -20.05
CA ARG A 97 20.34 2.76 -19.62
C ARG A 97 20.68 2.89 -18.13
N ALA A 98 19.66 3.18 -17.31
CA ALA A 98 19.82 3.35 -15.87
C ALA A 98 20.20 2.04 -15.15
N TYR A 99 19.93 0.90 -15.80
CA TYR A 99 20.36 -0.42 -15.37
C TYR A 99 21.10 -1.11 -16.53
N LEU A 100 22.25 -1.69 -16.21
CA LEU A 100 23.04 -2.55 -17.08
C LEU A 100 23.23 -3.90 -16.37
N THR A 101 23.04 -5.00 -17.08
CA THR A 101 23.31 -6.34 -16.54
C THR A 101 24.79 -6.47 -16.17
N SER A 102 25.11 -7.11 -15.06
CA SER A 102 26.50 -7.38 -14.65
C SER A 102 27.02 -8.74 -15.12
N ALA A 103 26.12 -9.67 -15.43
CA ALA A 103 26.36 -11.04 -15.85
C ALA A 103 25.32 -11.45 -16.93
N PRO A 104 25.36 -12.68 -17.48
CA PRO A 104 24.21 -13.22 -18.21
C PRO A 104 22.98 -13.21 -17.30
N THR A 105 21.92 -12.51 -17.71
CA THR A 105 20.75 -12.23 -16.88
C THR A 105 19.48 -12.57 -17.65
N ARG A 106 18.52 -13.21 -17.00
CA ARG A 106 17.19 -13.44 -17.58
C ARG A 106 16.24 -12.34 -17.11
N ILE A 107 15.70 -11.59 -18.06
CA ILE A 107 14.76 -10.51 -17.81
C ILE A 107 13.36 -10.93 -18.25
N ALA A 108 12.42 -10.89 -17.32
CA ALA A 108 11.00 -11.01 -17.61
C ALA A 108 10.39 -9.62 -17.81
N THR A 109 9.44 -9.50 -18.74
CA THR A 109 8.64 -8.28 -18.95
C THR A 109 7.21 -8.56 -18.53
N ILE A 110 6.62 -7.65 -17.75
CA ILE A 110 5.23 -7.72 -17.30
C ILE A 110 4.43 -6.52 -17.84
N PRO A 111 3.18 -6.71 -18.30
CA PRO A 111 2.32 -5.67 -18.86
C PRO A 111 1.65 -4.87 -17.74
N VAL A 112 2.46 -4.21 -16.92
CA VAL A 112 2.02 -3.26 -15.90
C VAL A 112 3.04 -2.13 -15.79
N GLY A 113 2.56 -0.90 -15.74
CA GLY A 113 3.42 0.28 -15.63
C GLY A 113 2.79 1.39 -14.79
N TYR A 114 3.35 2.59 -14.89
CA TYR A 114 2.89 3.71 -14.07
C TYR A 114 1.48 4.18 -14.41
N ALA A 115 0.96 3.87 -15.61
CA ALA A 115 -0.43 4.16 -15.98
C ALA A 115 -1.43 3.10 -15.46
N ASP A 116 -0.94 2.07 -14.76
CA ASP A 116 -1.76 1.09 -14.00
C ASP A 116 -1.71 1.34 -12.49
N GLY A 117 -0.79 2.19 -12.02
CA GLY A 117 -0.53 2.43 -10.61
C GLY A 117 0.85 1.97 -10.12
N MET A 118 1.67 1.33 -10.97
CA MET A 118 3.04 0.96 -10.62
C MET A 118 3.97 2.19 -10.70
N ARG A 119 3.97 3.02 -9.65
CA ARG A 119 4.70 4.29 -9.56
C ARG A 119 6.16 4.17 -10.03
N ARG A 120 6.58 5.12 -10.87
CA ARG A 120 7.94 5.18 -11.45
C ARG A 120 9.00 5.72 -10.48
N SER A 121 8.66 6.64 -9.57
CA SER A 121 9.60 7.27 -8.65
C SER A 121 8.92 7.80 -7.37
N PRO A 122 9.38 7.41 -6.16
CA PRO A 122 10.31 6.30 -5.92
C PRO A 122 9.78 5.00 -6.55
N PRO A 123 10.65 4.10 -7.05
CA PRO A 123 10.20 2.93 -7.79
C PRO A 123 9.77 1.80 -6.86
N TRP A 124 8.94 0.92 -7.39
CA TRP A 124 8.75 -0.42 -6.82
C TRP A 124 10.07 -1.19 -6.82
N ARG A 125 10.27 -2.04 -5.81
CA ARG A 125 11.53 -2.77 -5.65
C ARG A 125 11.47 -4.18 -6.19
N GLU A 126 10.38 -4.89 -5.92
CA GLU A 126 10.23 -6.30 -6.26
C GLU A 126 8.77 -6.70 -6.39
N VAL A 127 8.55 -7.85 -7.01
CA VAL A 127 7.26 -8.54 -7.16
C VAL A 127 7.47 -10.03 -6.89
N LEU A 128 6.41 -10.82 -6.78
CA LEU A 128 6.53 -12.27 -6.65
C LEU A 128 6.31 -12.96 -8.00
N VAL A 129 7.22 -13.87 -8.34
CA VAL A 129 7.10 -14.76 -9.50
C VAL A 129 7.45 -16.18 -9.04
N ARG A 130 6.57 -17.15 -9.28
CA ARG A 130 6.73 -18.55 -8.84
C ARG A 130 7.06 -18.70 -7.33
N GLY A 131 6.47 -17.85 -6.49
CA GLY A 131 6.65 -17.85 -5.04
C GLY A 131 8.00 -17.32 -4.56
N ARG A 132 8.69 -16.54 -5.41
CA ARG A 132 9.99 -15.92 -5.08
C ARG A 132 9.97 -14.44 -5.42
N ARG A 133 10.69 -13.64 -4.65
CA ARG A 133 10.87 -12.20 -4.91
C ARG A 133 11.77 -12.00 -6.12
N ALA A 134 11.27 -11.24 -7.10
CA ALA A 134 11.95 -10.86 -8.33
C ALA A 134 12.17 -9.34 -8.34
N PRO A 135 13.41 -8.85 -8.36
CA PRO A 135 13.69 -7.42 -8.39
C PRO A 135 13.16 -6.74 -9.65
N VAL A 136 12.55 -5.57 -9.50
CA VAL A 136 12.20 -4.67 -10.61
C VAL A 136 13.46 -3.93 -11.03
N VAL A 137 13.86 -4.08 -12.29
CA VAL A 137 15.12 -3.54 -12.83
C VAL A 137 14.87 -2.60 -14.01
N GLY A 138 15.76 -1.61 -14.15
CA GLY A 138 15.56 -0.52 -15.09
C GLY A 138 14.41 0.40 -14.68
N ARG A 139 13.96 1.24 -15.61
CA ARG A 139 12.85 2.17 -15.37
C ARG A 139 11.51 1.49 -15.64
N ILE A 140 10.54 1.70 -14.76
CA ILE A 140 9.13 1.38 -15.03
C ILE A 140 8.64 2.32 -16.13
N THR A 141 8.01 1.75 -17.15
CA THR A 141 7.45 2.48 -18.29
C THR A 141 5.95 2.73 -18.09
N MET A 142 5.27 3.30 -19.09
CA MET A 142 3.84 3.57 -18.99
C MET A 142 3.03 2.29 -18.77
N ASP A 143 3.40 1.22 -19.49
CA ASP A 143 2.60 -0.01 -19.60
C ASP A 143 3.39 -1.28 -19.26
N TYR A 144 4.70 -1.18 -19.06
CA TYR A 144 5.57 -2.32 -18.81
C TYR A 144 6.62 -2.07 -17.73
N ALA A 145 6.97 -3.14 -17.03
CA ALA A 145 8.11 -3.22 -16.12
C ALA A 145 8.94 -4.47 -16.41
N MET A 146 10.20 -4.44 -15.99
CA MET A 146 11.16 -5.53 -16.20
C MET A 146 11.60 -6.09 -14.86
N LEU A 147 11.70 -7.41 -14.79
CA LEU A 147 12.05 -8.17 -13.60
C LEU A 147 13.32 -8.96 -13.87
N ASP A 148 14.28 -8.92 -12.94
CA ASP A 148 15.39 -9.88 -12.95
C ASP A 148 14.91 -11.21 -12.37
N VAL A 149 14.79 -12.21 -13.24
CA VAL A 149 14.34 -13.56 -12.88
C VAL A 149 15.47 -14.58 -13.00
N THR A 150 16.73 -14.14 -13.00
CA THR A 150 17.90 -15.01 -13.16
C THR A 150 17.94 -16.09 -12.08
N GLY A 151 17.60 -15.77 -10.83
CA GLY A 151 17.57 -16.71 -9.70
C GLY A 151 16.28 -17.55 -9.55
N ILE A 152 15.31 -17.43 -10.45
CA ILE A 152 14.00 -18.08 -10.34
C ILE A 152 13.84 -19.08 -11.50
N PRO A 153 14.04 -20.39 -11.30
CA PRO A 153 14.02 -21.36 -12.38
C PRO A 153 12.66 -21.43 -13.10
N ASP A 154 12.70 -21.79 -14.38
CA ASP A 154 11.54 -22.09 -15.22
C ASP A 154 10.48 -20.97 -15.37
N VAL A 155 10.87 -19.71 -15.13
CA VAL A 155 10.00 -18.57 -15.44
C VAL A 155 9.76 -18.51 -16.95
N ARG A 156 8.48 -18.49 -17.33
CA ARG A 156 8.04 -18.47 -18.73
C ARG A 156 6.86 -17.53 -18.93
N ARG A 157 6.56 -17.22 -20.20
CA ARG A 157 5.37 -16.46 -20.58
C ARG A 157 4.11 -17.09 -19.97
N GLY A 158 3.21 -16.25 -19.45
CA GLY A 158 1.96 -16.64 -18.78
C GLY A 158 2.14 -17.04 -17.31
N ASP A 159 3.36 -17.06 -16.76
CA ASP A 159 3.52 -17.31 -15.33
C ASP A 159 2.92 -16.13 -14.53
N PRO A 160 2.11 -16.43 -13.48
CA PRO A 160 1.49 -15.39 -12.66
C PRO A 160 2.53 -14.56 -11.89
N VAL A 161 2.28 -13.26 -11.83
CA VAL A 161 3.10 -12.29 -11.09
C VAL A 161 2.24 -11.58 -10.06
N VAL A 162 2.66 -11.57 -8.80
CA VAL A 162 1.94 -10.88 -7.72
C VAL A 162 2.68 -9.60 -7.35
N LEU A 163 2.04 -8.45 -7.54
CA LEU A 163 2.56 -7.15 -7.14
C LEU A 163 2.19 -6.83 -5.69
N ILE A 164 0.94 -7.14 -5.29
CA ILE A 164 0.46 -7.05 -3.91
C ILE A 164 -0.36 -8.32 -3.64
N GLY A 165 -0.06 -9.04 -2.56
CA GLY A 165 -0.71 -10.29 -2.22
C GLY A 165 0.28 -11.39 -1.87
N ARG A 166 -0.20 -12.64 -1.84
CA ARG A 166 0.58 -13.82 -1.47
C ARG A 166 0.82 -14.71 -2.68
N GLN A 167 2.01 -15.32 -2.76
CA GLN A 167 2.34 -16.37 -3.72
C GLN A 167 3.21 -17.43 -3.03
N GLY A 168 2.66 -18.62 -2.81
CA GLY A 168 3.32 -19.63 -1.97
C GLY A 168 3.49 -19.13 -0.53
N GLU A 169 4.71 -19.24 0.01
CA GLU A 169 5.03 -18.75 1.36
C GLU A 169 5.42 -17.27 1.41
N GLU A 170 5.63 -16.62 0.27
CA GLU A 170 5.99 -15.21 0.17
C GLU A 170 4.75 -14.31 0.06
N GLN A 171 4.86 -13.09 0.59
CA GLN A 171 3.82 -12.07 0.53
C GLN A 171 4.43 -10.69 0.34
N ILE A 172 3.82 -9.87 -0.52
CA ILE A 172 4.07 -8.43 -0.61
C ILE A 172 2.81 -7.70 -0.15
N THR A 173 2.93 -6.86 0.88
CA THR A 173 1.80 -6.10 1.45
C THR A 173 1.73 -4.69 0.87
N ALA A 174 0.55 -4.04 0.95
CA ALA A 174 0.43 -2.64 0.53
C ALA A 174 1.28 -1.71 1.42
N GLU A 175 1.44 -2.05 2.70
CA GLU A 175 2.32 -1.35 3.64
C GLU A 175 3.80 -1.47 3.24
N GLU A 176 4.24 -2.65 2.79
CA GLU A 176 5.60 -2.86 2.30
C GLU A 176 5.88 -2.03 1.05
N VAL A 177 4.95 -2.04 0.09
CA VAL A 177 5.02 -1.19 -1.11
C VAL A 177 5.05 0.28 -0.70
N ALA A 178 4.22 0.70 0.25
CA ALA A 178 4.20 2.08 0.75
C ALA A 178 5.56 2.49 1.32
N GLY A 179 6.25 1.58 2.03
CA GLY A 179 7.61 1.78 2.51
C GLY A 179 8.63 2.02 1.40
N TRP A 180 8.51 1.32 0.26
CA TRP A 180 9.37 1.56 -0.90
C TRP A 180 9.10 2.91 -1.57
N LEU A 181 7.82 3.28 -1.64
CA LEU A 181 7.35 4.50 -2.31
C LEU A 181 7.45 5.76 -1.44
N GLY A 182 7.77 5.61 -0.15
CA GLY A 182 7.84 6.72 0.81
C GLY A 182 6.47 7.32 1.13
N THR A 183 5.44 6.47 1.25
CA THR A 183 4.04 6.88 1.45
C THR A 183 3.30 5.94 2.41
N ILE A 184 1.97 5.92 2.35
CA ILE A 184 1.06 5.08 3.14
C ILE A 184 0.25 4.15 2.23
N SER A 185 -0.25 3.04 2.81
CA SER A 185 -1.05 2.02 2.09
C SER A 185 -2.26 2.60 1.38
N TYR A 186 -2.87 3.67 1.90
CA TYR A 186 -3.96 4.41 1.26
C TYR A 186 -3.59 4.90 -0.14
N GLU A 187 -2.40 5.51 -0.30
CA GLU A 187 -1.96 6.00 -1.61
C GLU A 187 -1.65 4.83 -2.53
N VAL A 188 -1.04 3.77 -2.01
CA VAL A 188 -0.72 2.56 -2.80
C VAL A 188 -1.98 1.97 -3.44
N VAL A 189 -3.05 1.79 -2.66
CA VAL A 189 -4.26 1.13 -3.18
C VAL A 189 -5.14 2.07 -4.00
N SER A 190 -5.17 3.36 -3.68
CA SER A 190 -5.95 4.35 -4.45
C SER A 190 -5.30 4.73 -5.78
N THR A 191 -4.00 4.45 -5.95
CA THR A 191 -3.29 4.72 -7.21
C THR A 191 -3.40 3.58 -8.23
N ILE A 192 -4.05 2.48 -7.91
CA ILE A 192 -4.43 1.47 -8.91
C ILE A 192 -5.49 2.08 -9.83
N LEU A 193 -5.12 2.38 -11.07
CA LEU A 193 -5.93 3.23 -11.96
C LEU A 193 -7.09 2.46 -12.62
N PRO A 194 -8.14 3.14 -13.13
CA PRO A 194 -9.33 2.52 -13.74
C PRO A 194 -9.04 1.50 -14.86
N ARG A 195 -7.88 1.62 -15.53
CA ARG A 195 -7.45 0.70 -16.59
C ARG A 195 -7.26 -0.75 -16.12
N VAL A 196 -6.91 -0.95 -14.84
CA VAL A 196 -6.73 -2.28 -14.27
C VAL A 196 -8.12 -2.90 -14.05
N PRO A 197 -8.47 -4.07 -14.64
CA PRO A 197 -9.76 -4.70 -14.36
C PRO A 197 -9.86 -5.08 -12.88
N ARG A 198 -11.07 -4.99 -12.30
CA ARG A 198 -11.36 -5.44 -10.94
C ARG A 198 -12.17 -6.71 -11.01
N GLU A 199 -11.59 -7.79 -10.50
CA GLU A 199 -12.29 -9.06 -10.31
C GLU A 199 -12.66 -9.18 -8.84
N VAL A 200 -13.94 -9.42 -8.57
CA VAL A 200 -14.45 -9.66 -7.22
C VAL A 200 -14.72 -11.16 -7.15
N GLY A 201 -14.03 -11.84 -6.22
CA GLY A 201 -14.32 -13.25 -5.95
C GLY A 201 -15.76 -13.42 -5.47
N GLU A 202 -16.39 -14.54 -5.84
CA GLU A 202 -17.65 -14.98 -5.25
C GLU A 202 -17.52 -15.33 -3.76
#